data_AF-A0A6G2QJH5-F1
#
_entry.id   AF-A0A6G2QJH5-F1
#
_cell.length_a   1.000
_cell.length_b   1.000
_cell.length_c   1.000
_cell.angle_alpha   90.00
_cell.angle_beta   90.00
_cell.angle_gamma   90.00
#
_symmetry.space_group_name_H-M   'P 1'
#
loop_
_entity.id
_entity.type
_entity.pdbx_description
1 polymer ?
#
loop_
_entity_poly.entity_id
_entity_poly.type
_entity_poly.pdbx_seq_one_letter_code
_entity_poly.pdbx_strand_id
1 'polypeptide(L)'
;QVPAHADAAKDDWIAEAEPTKLAADALSDGSTTIVQLPYYLPDWNTISKADNEPNFQKVLLGDMSAKEFLDNLAEQLNEAKAEWDEQMA
;
A
#
# COMPACT_ATOMS: atom_id res chain seq x y z
N GLN A 1 -4.00 17.66 -3.59
CA GLN A 1 -4.60 16.32 -3.77
C GLN A 1 -4.54 15.99 -5.24
N VAL A 2 -4.25 14.74 -5.62
CA VAL A 2 -4.32 14.30 -7.02
C VAL A 2 -5.75 13.84 -7.32
N PRO A 3 -6.41 14.34 -8.37
CA PRO A 3 -7.76 13.89 -8.71
C PRO A 3 -7.75 12.41 -9.12
N ALA A 4 -8.79 11.69 -8.71
CA ALA A 4 -8.99 10.31 -9.12
C ALA A 4 -9.55 10.17 -10.55
N HIS A 5 -10.18 11.22 -11.08
CA HIS A 5 -10.77 11.22 -12.43
C HIS A 5 -9.77 11.78 -13.45
N ALA A 6 -9.52 11.04 -14.54
CA ALA A 6 -8.52 11.41 -15.54
C ALA A 6 -8.81 12.76 -16.24
N ASP A 7 -10.08 13.15 -16.38
CA ASP A 7 -10.42 14.44 -17.02
C ASP A 7 -9.99 15.66 -16.22
N ALA A 8 -9.91 15.57 -14.88
CA ALA A 8 -9.46 16.68 -14.04
C ALA A 8 -7.97 16.98 -14.24
N ALA A 9 -7.19 16.08 -14.87
CA ALA A 9 -5.80 16.34 -15.24
C ALA A 9 -5.65 17.44 -16.31
N LYS A 10 -6.75 17.81 -16.99
CA LYS A 10 -6.77 18.84 -18.04
C LYS A 10 -7.11 20.23 -17.51
N ASP A 11 -7.48 20.35 -16.23
CA ASP A 11 -7.87 21.64 -15.67
C ASP A 11 -6.65 22.52 -15.42
N ASP A 12 -6.77 23.82 -15.69
CA ASP A 12 -5.66 24.79 -15.61
C ASP A 12 -4.98 24.81 -14.22
N TRP A 13 -5.77 24.63 -13.16
CA TRP A 13 -5.25 24.62 -11.78
C TRP A 13 -4.26 23.47 -11.50
N ILE A 14 -4.32 22.37 -12.28
CA ILE A 14 -3.39 21.24 -12.16
C ILE A 14 -2.04 21.60 -12.76
N ALA A 15 -2.04 22.30 -13.90
CA ALA A 15 -0.82 22.76 -14.55
C ALA A 15 -0.11 23.84 -13.71
N GLU A 16 -0.86 24.65 -12.96
CA GLU A 16 -0.33 25.70 -12.09
C GLU A 16 0.17 25.17 -10.72
N ALA A 17 -0.34 24.01 -10.30
CA ALA A 17 0.04 23.37 -9.04
C ALA A 17 1.16 22.33 -9.25
N GLU A 18 2.41 22.79 -9.36
CA GLU A 18 3.59 21.94 -9.62
C GLU A 18 3.67 20.66 -8.76
N PRO A 19 3.41 20.67 -7.43
CA PRO A 19 3.43 19.44 -6.64
C PRO A 19 2.34 18.42 -7.05
N THR A 20 1.17 18.92 -7.46
CA THR A 20 0.05 18.07 -7.92
C THR A 20 0.37 17.46 -9.28
N LYS A 21 0.94 18.26 -10.20
CA LYS A 21 1.40 17.80 -11.51
C LYS A 21 2.45 16.70 -11.39
N LEU A 22 3.50 16.91 -10.58
CA LEU A 22 4.54 15.90 -10.34
C LEU A 22 3.97 14.59 -9.78
N ALA A 23 3.03 14.68 -8.85
CA ALA A 23 2.38 13.50 -8.29
C ALA A 23 1.50 12.76 -9.33
N ALA A 24 0.81 13.49 -10.21
CA ALA A 24 0.02 12.91 -11.29
C ALA A 24 0.91 12.23 -12.35
N ASP A 25 2.04 12.86 -12.69
CA ASP A 25 3.05 12.30 -13.60
C ASP A 25 3.64 11.01 -13.02
N ALA A 26 3.98 10.99 -11.73
CA ALA A 26 4.49 9.78 -11.07
C ALA A 26 3.48 8.62 -11.05
N LEU A 27 2.18 8.92 -10.89
CA LEU A 27 1.13 7.91 -10.90
C LEU A 27 0.79 7.38 -12.31
N SER A 28 1.06 8.17 -13.35
CA SER A 28 0.82 7.82 -14.75
C SER A 28 2.07 7.31 -15.48
N ASP A 29 3.24 7.44 -14.87
CA ASP A 29 4.47 6.82 -15.35
C ASP A 29 4.29 5.30 -15.43
N GLY A 30 4.53 4.73 -16.61
CA GLY A 30 4.38 3.29 -16.86
C GLY A 30 5.36 2.42 -16.06
N SER A 31 6.33 3.04 -15.37
CA SER A 31 7.22 2.36 -14.43
C SER A 31 6.61 2.20 -13.02
N THR A 32 5.56 2.96 -12.70
CA THR A 32 4.90 2.91 -11.39
C THR A 32 3.85 1.81 -11.35
N THR A 33 4.00 0.90 -10.38
CA THR A 33 2.96 -0.09 -10.08
C THR A 33 2.12 0.39 -8.90
N ILE A 34 0.81 0.58 -9.13
CA ILE A 34 -0.13 0.84 -8.05
C ILE A 34 -0.38 -0.46 -7.30
N VAL A 35 0.02 -0.49 -6.03
CA VAL A 35 -0.27 -1.63 -5.15
C VAL A 35 -1.71 -1.54 -4.68
N GLN A 36 -2.52 -2.52 -5.04
CA GLN A 36 -3.87 -2.64 -4.53
C GLN A 36 -3.84 -3.36 -3.18
N LEU A 37 -3.97 -2.59 -2.11
CA LEU A 37 -3.93 -3.11 -0.75
C LEU A 37 -5.20 -3.93 -0.44
N PRO A 38 -5.10 -5.03 0.31
CA PRO A 38 -6.20 -5.96 0.54
C PRO A 38 -7.15 -5.46 1.64
N TYR A 39 -7.71 -4.25 1.46
CA TYR A 39 -8.63 -3.62 2.42
C TYR A 39 -9.93 -4.40 2.69
N TYR A 40 -10.22 -5.42 1.87
CA TYR A 40 -11.34 -6.33 2.09
C TYR A 40 -11.07 -7.34 3.21
N LEU A 41 -9.81 -7.59 3.58
CA LEU A 41 -9.45 -8.45 4.70
C LEU A 41 -9.78 -7.73 6.02
N PRO A 42 -10.57 -8.33 6.92
CA PRO A 42 -10.97 -7.70 8.19
C PRO A 42 -9.77 -7.21 9.03
N ASP A 43 -8.70 -8.02 9.10
CA ASP A 43 -7.53 -7.73 9.93
C ASP A 43 -6.43 -6.91 9.23
N TRP A 44 -6.66 -6.46 8.00
CA TRP A 44 -5.62 -5.75 7.22
C TRP A 44 -5.00 -4.57 7.97
N ASN A 45 -5.79 -3.76 8.67
CA ASN A 45 -5.26 -2.61 9.43
C ASN A 45 -4.42 -3.04 10.64
N THR A 46 -4.77 -4.14 11.29
CA THR A 46 -3.99 -4.70 12.40
C THR A 46 -2.65 -5.22 11.86
N ILE A 47 -2.70 -6.07 10.84
CA ILE A 47 -1.52 -6.65 10.19
C ILE A 47 -0.59 -5.54 9.68
N SER A 48 -1.11 -4.63 8.84
CA SER A 48 -0.27 -3.64 8.17
C SER A 48 0.31 -2.59 9.11
N LYS A 49 -0.44 -2.14 10.12
CA LYS A 49 -0.05 -1.00 10.97
C LYS A 49 0.43 -1.42 12.35
N ALA A 50 -0.40 -2.12 13.10
CA ALA A 50 -0.10 -2.42 14.50
C ALA A 50 1.09 -3.39 14.61
N ASP A 51 1.12 -4.41 13.75
CA ASP A 51 2.11 -5.48 13.86
C ASP A 51 3.35 -5.22 13.01
N ASN A 52 3.17 -4.80 11.75
CA ASN A 52 4.28 -4.78 10.79
C ASN A 52 5.02 -3.44 10.69
N GLU A 53 4.42 -2.28 11.02
CA GLU A 53 5.17 -1.02 11.05
C GLU A 53 6.33 -1.07 12.07
N PRO A 54 6.13 -1.56 13.32
CA PRO A 54 7.23 -1.71 14.28
C PRO A 54 8.29 -2.72 13.82
N ASN A 55 7.88 -3.82 13.19
CA ASN A 55 8.83 -4.83 12.69
C ASN A 55 9.63 -4.30 11.50
N PHE A 56 9.03 -3.50 10.62
CA PHE A 56 9.75 -2.83 9.55
C PHE A 56 10.80 -1.86 10.11
N GLN A 57 10.50 -1.12 11.20
CA GLN A 57 11.50 -0.30 11.88
C GLN A 57 12.67 -1.13 12.41
N LYS A 58 12.41 -2.33 12.97
CA LYS A 58 13.48 -3.25 13.40
C LYS A 58 14.36 -3.70 12.24
N VAL A 59 13.78 -3.94 11.05
CA VAL A 59 14.57 -4.26 9.84
C VAL A 59 15.51 -3.11 9.48
N LEU A 60 15.02 -1.87 9.51
CA LEU A 60 15.85 -0.69 9.22
C LEU A 60 16.99 -0.50 10.24
N LEU A 61 16.76 -0.87 11.50
CA LEU A 61 17.77 -0.83 12.56
C LEU A 61 18.75 -2.01 12.54
N GLY A 62 18.45 -3.06 11.76
CA GLY A 62 19.22 -4.31 11.73
C GLY A 62 18.89 -5.29 12.87
N ASP A 63 17.86 -4.99 13.67
CA ASP A 63 17.40 -5.81 14.79
C ASP A 63 16.50 -6.98 14.36
N MET A 64 16.06 -6.99 13.10
CA MET A 64 15.29 -8.06 12.47
C MET A 64 15.80 -8.27 11.04
N SER A 65 15.92 -9.52 10.60
CA SER A 65 16.30 -9.78 9.21
C SER A 65 15.14 -9.46 8.26
N ALA A 66 15.44 -8.99 7.04
CA ALA A 66 14.42 -8.77 6.02
C ALA A 66 13.65 -10.07 5.67
N LYS A 67 14.34 -11.23 5.73
CA LYS A 67 13.70 -12.53 5.50
C LYS A 67 12.66 -12.83 6.58
N GLU A 68 13.04 -12.73 7.85
CA GLU A 68 12.16 -12.99 8.98
C GLU A 68 10.94 -12.06 8.97
N PHE A 69 11.14 -10.78 8.68
CA PHE A 69 10.03 -9.84 8.50
C PHE A 69 9.05 -10.28 7.41
N LEU A 70 9.57 -10.63 6.23
CA LEU A 70 8.75 -11.03 5.08
C LEU A 70 8.07 -12.39 5.28
N ASP A 71 8.72 -13.33 5.96
CA ASP A 71 8.12 -14.63 6.31
C ASP A 71 6.92 -14.43 7.24
N ASN A 72 7.08 -13.64 8.31
CA ASN A 72 6.01 -13.35 9.28
C ASN A 72 4.83 -12.64 8.62
N LEU A 73 5.10 -11.61 7.81
CA LEU A 73 4.04 -10.89 7.10
C LEU A 73 3.29 -11.81 6.13
N ALA A 74 4.00 -12.71 5.43
CA ALA A 74 3.37 -13.65 4.51
C ALA A 74 2.46 -14.65 5.26
N GLU A 75 2.87 -15.15 6.42
CA GLU A 75 2.05 -16.03 7.26
C GLU A 75 0.75 -15.35 7.68
N GLN A 76 0.83 -14.14 8.25
CA GLN A 76 -0.34 -13.36 8.67
C GLN A 76 -1.31 -13.08 7.51
N LEU A 77 -0.80 -12.77 6.32
CA LEU A 77 -1.63 -12.54 5.14
C LEU A 77 -2.31 -13.81 4.63
N ASN A 78 -1.62 -14.94 4.67
CA ASN A 78 -2.19 -16.23 4.27
C ASN A 78 -3.30 -16.68 5.23
N GLU A 79 -3.10 -16.50 6.53
CA GLU A 79 -4.11 -16.79 7.56
C GLU A 79 -5.35 -15.90 7.37
N ALA A 80 -5.18 -14.58 7.29
CA ALA A 80 -6.29 -13.65 7.07
C ALA A 80 -7.05 -13.93 5.76
N LYS A 81 -6.34 -14.35 4.71
CA LYS A 81 -6.96 -14.74 3.44
C LYS A 81 -7.78 -16.03 3.56
N ALA A 82 -7.28 -17.02 4.30
CA ALA A 82 -8.00 -18.27 4.54
C ALA A 82 -9.30 -18.02 5.32
N GLU A 83 -9.23 -17.23 6.39
CA GLU A 83 -10.41 -16.87 7.18
C GLU A 83 -11.45 -16.09 6.36
N TRP A 84 -11.00 -15.17 5.50
CA TRP A 84 -11.88 -14.46 4.59
C TRP A 84 -12.57 -15.41 3.60
N ASP A 85 -11.83 -16.35 3.02
CA ASP A 85 -12.40 -17.32 2.08
C ASP A 85 -13.45 -18.22 2.74
N GLU A 86 -13.26 -18.60 4.01
CA GLU A 86 -14.24 -19.35 4.79
C GLU A 86 -15.52 -18.55 5.05
N GLN A 87 -15.42 -17.23 5.29
CA GLN A 87 -16.58 -16.36 5.49
C GLN A 87 -17.37 -16.13 4.20
N MET A 88 -16.72 -16.26 3.05
CA MET A 88 -17.30 -16.03 1.73
C MET A 88 -17.85 -17.32 1.08
N ALA A 89 -17.62 -18.49 1.67
CA ALA A 89 -18.10 -19.80 1.21
C ALA A 89 -19.56 -20.08 1.63
#